data_AF-A0A2A4X725-F1
#
_entry.id   AF-A0A2A4X725-F1
#
_cell.length_a   1.000
_cell.length_b   1.000
_cell.length_c   1.000
_cell.angle_alpha   90.00
_cell.angle_beta   90.00
_cell.angle_gamma   90.00
#
_symmetry.space_group_name_H-M   'P 1'
#
loop_
_entity.id
_entity.type
_entity.pdbx_description
1 polymer ?
#
loop_
_entity_poly.entity_id
_entity_poly.type
_entity_poly.pdbx_seq_one_letter_code
_entity_poly.pdbx_strand_id
1 'polypeptide(L)'
;MTPIHLDKAFKEFTSNLGSWMPEGIINVSLPLLEEIGLLKHEHFIEKQEIEQLPHYFHVIETNDKVTLFNHQFAIWIVPKVLDEQPTTLVLIALINKEKPHLEIVFSTKGVYNTPKFVLKLIKHYLSEVIDTEQAISSLKKD
;
A
#
# COMPACT_ATOMS: atom_id res chain seq x y z
N MET A 1 -10.93 -8.24 -12.48
CA MET A 1 -9.47 -8.42 -12.40
C MET A 1 -9.16 -9.87 -12.09
N THR A 2 -8.21 -10.53 -12.76
CA THR A 2 -7.83 -11.92 -12.45
C THR A 2 -6.41 -11.98 -11.85
N PRO A 3 -6.04 -13.06 -11.13
CA PRO A 3 -4.69 -13.22 -10.58
C PRO A 3 -3.56 -13.02 -11.61
N ILE A 4 -3.77 -13.50 -12.85
CA ILE A 4 -2.80 -13.37 -13.94
C ILE A 4 -2.56 -11.90 -14.32
N HIS A 5 -3.63 -11.09 -14.37
CA HIS A 5 -3.51 -9.67 -14.68
C HIS A 5 -2.78 -8.90 -13.56
N LEU A 6 -3.02 -9.26 -12.30
CA LEU A 6 -2.33 -8.68 -11.15
C LEU A 6 -0.84 -8.99 -11.16
N ASP A 7 -0.45 -10.24 -11.43
CA ASP A 7 0.96 -10.63 -11.48
C ASP A 7 1.68 -9.98 -12.67
N LYS A 8 0.99 -9.81 -13.81
CA LYS A 8 1.52 -9.05 -14.96
C LYS A 8 1.77 -7.59 -14.60
N ALA A 9 0.79 -6.91 -14.01
CA ALA A 9 0.94 -5.51 -13.59
C ALA A 9 2.08 -5.36 -12.57
N PHE A 10 2.17 -6.27 -11.60
CA PHE A 10 3.27 -6.29 -10.64
C PHE A 10 4.65 -6.36 -11.31
N LYS A 11 4.82 -7.24 -12.30
CA LYS A 11 6.06 -7.36 -13.07
C LYS A 11 6.36 -6.08 -13.86
N GLU A 12 5.34 -5.48 -14.47
CA GLU A 12 5.48 -4.22 -15.20
C GLU A 12 5.95 -3.08 -14.26
N PHE A 13 5.32 -2.94 -13.09
CA PHE A 13 5.71 -1.92 -12.10
C PHE A 13 7.12 -2.15 -11.55
N THR A 14 7.47 -3.39 -11.21
CA THR A 14 8.76 -3.69 -10.58
C THR A 14 9.94 -3.68 -11.55
N SER A 15 9.70 -3.92 -12.84
CA SER A 15 10.76 -3.88 -13.86
C SER A 15 11.26 -2.46 -14.16
N ASN A 16 10.41 -1.44 -13.99
CA ASN A 16 10.79 -0.04 -14.15
C ASN A 16 10.03 0.87 -13.19
N LEU A 17 10.25 0.70 -11.90
CA LEU A 17 9.49 1.42 -10.87
C LEU A 17 9.60 2.94 -11.03
N GLY A 18 10.79 3.45 -11.40
CA GLY A 18 11.02 4.89 -11.57
C GLY A 18 10.17 5.54 -12.67
N SER A 19 9.78 4.79 -13.72
CA SER A 19 8.86 5.34 -14.73
C SER A 19 7.41 5.40 -14.28
N TRP A 20 7.02 4.52 -13.35
CA TRP A 20 5.64 4.44 -12.83
C TRP A 20 5.44 5.30 -11.59
N MET A 21 6.51 5.54 -10.82
CA MET A 21 6.48 6.33 -9.60
C MET A 21 7.67 7.31 -9.59
N PRO A 22 7.57 8.44 -10.32
CA PRO A 22 8.64 9.45 -10.37
C PRO A 22 8.97 10.05 -9.00
N GLU A 23 7.99 10.11 -8.09
CA GLU A 23 8.16 10.56 -6.70
C GLU A 23 8.99 9.59 -5.85
N GLY A 24 9.20 8.38 -6.35
CA GLY A 24 10.05 7.37 -5.73
C GLY A 24 9.34 6.55 -4.66
N ILE A 25 10.16 5.90 -3.81
CA ILE A 25 9.69 5.03 -2.74
C ILE A 25 9.69 5.82 -1.44
N ILE A 26 8.53 5.88 -0.77
CA ILE A 26 8.41 6.48 0.55
C ILE A 26 9.11 5.59 1.57
N ASN A 27 10.17 6.09 2.21
CA ASN A 27 10.89 5.35 3.24
C ASN A 27 10.29 5.64 4.61
N VAL A 28 9.68 4.61 5.23
CA VAL A 28 9.04 4.76 6.53
C VAL A 28 10.08 5.00 7.62
N SER A 29 9.86 6.05 8.40
CA SER A 29 10.74 6.52 9.46
C SER A 29 9.93 7.13 10.62
N LEU A 30 10.55 7.30 11.79
CA LEU A 30 9.88 7.92 12.94
C LEU A 30 9.27 9.29 12.60
N PRO A 31 9.99 10.23 11.95
CA PRO A 31 9.43 11.54 11.64
C PRO A 31 8.19 11.45 10.74
N LEU A 32 8.20 10.57 9.74
CA LEU A 32 7.05 10.34 8.88
C LEU A 32 5.85 9.86 9.70
N LEU A 33 6.05 8.87 10.58
CA LEU A 33 4.97 8.31 11.41
C LEU A 33 4.37 9.34 12.38
N GLU A 34 5.18 10.28 12.88
CA GLU A 34 4.72 11.41 13.69
C GLU A 34 3.89 12.38 12.84
N GLU A 35 4.40 12.75 11.66
CA GLU A 35 3.75 13.68 10.72
C GLU A 35 2.36 13.19 10.31
N ILE A 36 2.25 11.94 9.89
CA ILE A 36 0.97 11.33 9.48
C ILE A 36 0.10 10.92 10.67
N GLY A 37 0.54 11.18 11.90
CA GLY A 37 -0.24 10.98 13.12
C GLY A 37 -0.39 9.52 13.57
N LEU A 38 0.31 8.56 12.96
CA LEU A 38 0.22 7.14 13.32
C LEU A 38 0.83 6.79 14.69
N LEU A 39 1.56 7.73 15.32
CA LEU A 39 2.08 7.58 16.69
C LEU A 39 1.17 8.18 17.78
N LYS A 40 0.06 8.84 17.42
CA LYS A 40 -0.84 9.45 18.41
C LYS A 40 -1.54 8.36 19.24
N HIS A 41 -1.62 8.57 20.56
CA HIS A 41 -2.17 7.59 21.52
C HIS A 41 -3.60 7.14 21.20
N GLU A 42 -4.41 7.99 20.56
CA GLU A 42 -5.78 7.68 20.15
C GLU A 42 -5.84 6.47 19.19
N HIS A 43 -4.85 6.30 18.30
CA HIS A 43 -4.72 5.16 17.38
C HIS A 43 -4.15 3.89 18.03
N PHE A 44 -3.80 3.93 19.31
CA PHE A 44 -3.42 2.76 20.10
C PHE A 44 -4.56 2.31 21.04
N ILE A 45 -5.55 3.17 21.29
CA ILE A 45 -6.70 2.93 22.15
C ILE A 45 -7.90 2.37 21.37
N GLU A 46 -7.83 2.29 20.03
CA GLU A 46 -8.78 1.50 19.21
C GLU A 46 -8.87 0.07 19.77
N LYS A 47 -9.95 -0.17 20.53
CA LYS A 47 -10.21 -1.38 21.30
C LYS A 47 -10.31 -2.57 20.37
N GLN A 48 -9.28 -3.40 20.24
CA GLN A 48 -9.36 -4.81 19.77
C GLN A 48 -10.20 -5.10 18.49
N GLU A 49 -10.67 -4.09 17.78
CA GLU A 49 -11.11 -4.17 16.41
C GLU A 49 -9.81 -4.46 15.70
N ILE A 50 -9.61 -5.76 15.45
CA ILE A 50 -8.63 -6.30 14.51
C ILE A 50 -8.45 -5.22 13.45
N GLU A 51 -7.21 -4.76 13.23
CA GLU A 51 -6.86 -3.72 12.26
C GLU A 51 -7.29 -4.17 10.85
N GLN A 52 -8.59 -4.18 10.62
CA GLN A 52 -9.25 -4.67 9.44
C GLN A 52 -9.14 -3.52 8.45
N LEU A 53 -8.62 -3.84 7.28
CA LEU A 53 -8.68 -2.93 6.17
C LEU A 53 -10.16 -2.56 5.94
N PRO A 54 -10.46 -1.31 5.55
CA PRO A 54 -11.84 -0.82 5.45
C PRO A 54 -12.71 -1.60 4.44
N HIS A 55 -12.11 -2.50 3.66
CA HIS A 55 -12.76 -3.32 2.65
C HIS A 55 -12.35 -4.78 2.77
N TYR A 56 -13.23 -5.67 2.31
CA TYR A 56 -12.88 -7.07 2.11
C TYR A 56 -11.88 -7.20 0.95
N PHE A 57 -10.75 -7.84 1.22
CA PHE A 57 -9.72 -8.16 0.23
C PHE A 57 -9.68 -9.66 0.00
N HIS A 58 -9.52 -10.04 -1.25
CA HIS A 58 -9.03 -11.36 -1.62
C HIS A 58 -7.52 -11.40 -1.42
N VAL A 59 -7.01 -12.55 -0.97
CA VAL A 59 -5.59 -12.75 -0.67
C VAL A 59 -5.03 -13.82 -1.59
N ILE A 60 -3.87 -13.54 -2.19
CA ILE A 60 -3.03 -14.52 -2.88
C ILE A 60 -1.65 -14.48 -2.25
N GLU A 61 -1.21 -15.61 -1.74
CA GLU A 61 0.12 -15.77 -1.15
C GLU A 61 1.01 -16.58 -2.08
N THR A 62 2.22 -16.07 -2.32
CA THR A 62 3.28 -16.77 -3.03
C THR A 62 4.57 -16.64 -2.23
N ASN A 63 5.60 -17.39 -2.62
CA ASN A 63 6.89 -17.37 -1.92
C ASN A 63 7.57 -15.98 -1.97
N ASP A 64 7.26 -15.18 -2.98
CA ASP A 64 7.85 -13.86 -3.23
C ASP A 64 7.02 -12.69 -2.69
N LYS A 65 5.71 -12.85 -2.49
CA LYS A 65 4.82 -11.74 -2.12
C LYS A 65 3.47 -12.20 -1.57
N VAL A 66 2.80 -11.29 -0.88
CA VAL A 66 1.36 -11.34 -0.62
C VAL A 66 0.66 -10.31 -1.49
N THR A 67 -0.39 -10.71 -2.19
CA THR A 67 -1.24 -9.81 -2.99
C THR A 67 -2.61 -9.69 -2.33
N LEU A 68 -2.99 -8.47 -1.96
CA LEU A 68 -4.33 -8.14 -1.53
C LEU A 68 -5.04 -7.42 -2.67
N PHE A 69 -6.23 -7.86 -3.06
CA PHE A 69 -6.99 -7.15 -4.09
C PHE A 69 -8.49 -7.20 -3.88
N ASN A 70 -9.20 -6.21 -4.41
CA ASN A 70 -10.65 -6.19 -4.48
C ASN A 70 -11.09 -5.49 -5.78
N HIS A 71 -12.29 -4.91 -5.81
CA HIS A 71 -12.79 -4.20 -7.00
C HIS A 71 -12.09 -2.86 -7.25
N GLN A 72 -11.52 -2.26 -6.21
CA GLN A 72 -10.97 -0.90 -6.23
C GLN A 72 -9.43 -0.88 -6.15
N PHE A 73 -8.84 -1.81 -5.39
CA PHE A 73 -7.42 -1.78 -5.07
C PHE A 73 -6.71 -3.08 -5.43
N ALA A 74 -5.45 -2.95 -5.81
CA ALA A 74 -4.45 -4.02 -5.82
C ALA A 74 -3.25 -3.58 -4.98
N ILE A 75 -2.84 -4.44 -4.05
CA ILE A 75 -1.76 -4.17 -3.10
C ILE A 75 -0.80 -5.35 -3.15
N TRP A 76 0.48 -5.08 -3.34
CA TRP A 76 1.53 -6.09 -3.31
C TRP A 76 2.46 -5.81 -2.14
N ILE A 77 2.59 -6.79 -1.24
CA ILE A 77 3.47 -6.76 -0.08
C ILE A 77 4.63 -7.71 -0.38
N VAL A 78 5.81 -7.15 -0.59
CA VAL A 78 6.97 -7.87 -1.09
C VAL A 78 8.08 -7.85 -0.04
N PRO A 79 8.28 -8.95 0.71
CA PRO A 79 9.43 -9.08 1.59
C PRO A 79 10.72 -9.16 0.76
N LYS A 80 11.74 -8.40 1.14
CA LYS A 80 13.06 -8.36 0.51
C LYS A 80 14.15 -8.21 1.56
N VAL A 81 15.39 -8.50 1.15
CA VAL A 81 16.59 -8.10 1.89
C VAL A 81 17.25 -7.00 1.08
N LEU A 82 17.39 -5.81 1.66
CA LEU A 82 18.05 -4.66 1.06
C LEU A 82 19.13 -4.19 2.03
N ASP A 83 20.37 -4.03 1.56
CA ASP A 83 21.53 -3.66 2.39
C ASP A 83 21.65 -4.50 3.67
N GLU A 84 21.51 -5.83 3.52
CA GLU A 84 21.52 -6.82 4.61
C GLU A 84 20.39 -6.68 5.65
N GLN A 85 19.41 -5.79 5.41
CA GLN A 85 18.29 -5.58 6.31
C GLN A 85 16.97 -6.14 5.75
N PRO A 86 16.17 -6.85 6.57
CA PRO A 86 14.81 -7.22 6.22
C PRO A 86 13.98 -5.98 5.94
N THR A 87 13.49 -5.87 4.72
CA THR A 87 12.72 -4.74 4.21
C THR A 87 11.44 -5.25 3.57
N THR A 88 10.31 -4.61 3.84
CA THR A 88 9.06 -4.90 3.14
C THR A 88 8.73 -3.73 2.22
N LEU A 89 8.65 -4.00 0.92
CA LEU A 89 8.21 -3.05 -0.10
C LEU A 89 6.72 -3.26 -0.35
N VAL A 90 5.93 -2.20 -0.29
CA VAL A 90 4.50 -2.23 -0.53
C VAL A 90 4.17 -1.34 -1.73
N LEU A 91 3.42 -1.89 -2.68
CA LEU A 91 2.88 -1.18 -3.83
C LEU A 91 1.36 -1.14 -3.70
N ILE A 92 0.76 0.04 -3.78
CA ILE A 92 -0.70 0.25 -3.76
C ILE A 92 -1.11 0.83 -5.12
N ALA A 93 -2.07 0.19 -5.76
CA ALA A 93 -2.61 0.60 -7.05
C ALA A 93 -4.13 0.66 -7.03
N LEU A 94 -4.68 1.64 -7.75
CA LEU A 94 -6.11 1.71 -8.09
C LEU A 94 -6.42 0.84 -9.30
N ILE A 95 -7.55 0.16 -9.28
CA ILE A 95 -8.05 -0.64 -10.39
C ILE A 95 -8.99 0.24 -11.23
N ASN A 96 -8.48 0.74 -12.35
CA ASN A 96 -9.24 1.55 -13.30
C ASN A 96 -9.42 0.81 -14.63
N LYS A 97 -10.66 0.66 -15.10
CA LYS A 97 -10.98 0.08 -16.43
C LYS A 97 -10.16 -1.18 -16.77
N GLU A 98 -10.10 -2.11 -15.81
CA GLU A 98 -9.41 -3.40 -15.87
C GLU A 98 -7.87 -3.39 -15.83
N LYS A 99 -7.22 -2.24 -15.59
CA LYS A 99 -5.77 -2.18 -15.35
C LYS A 99 -5.44 -1.51 -14.02
N PRO A 100 -4.51 -2.08 -13.22
CA PRO A 100 -3.97 -1.38 -12.08
C PRO A 100 -3.20 -0.14 -12.51
N HIS A 101 -3.35 0.95 -11.77
CA HIS A 101 -2.57 2.17 -11.86
C HIS A 101 -1.89 2.40 -10.51
N LEU A 102 -0.56 2.46 -10.50
CA LEU A 102 0.23 2.55 -9.27
C LEU A 102 0.08 3.95 -8.66
N GLU A 103 -0.37 4.03 -7.41
CA GLU A 103 -0.59 5.30 -6.69
C GLU A 103 0.50 5.55 -5.65
N ILE A 104 0.85 4.53 -4.87
CA ILE A 104 1.75 4.67 -3.73
C ILE A 104 2.74 3.51 -3.70
N VAL A 105 4.00 3.84 -3.39
CA VAL A 105 5.03 2.84 -3.07
C VAL A 105 5.73 3.26 -1.79
N PHE A 106 5.73 2.39 -0.79
CA PHE A 106 6.48 2.63 0.45
C PHE A 106 7.31 1.42 0.87
N SER A 107 8.36 1.66 1.64
CA SER A 107 9.19 0.63 2.22
C SER A 107 9.26 0.76 3.74
N THR A 108 9.26 -0.39 4.43
CA THR A 108 9.47 -0.47 5.87
C THR A 108 10.69 -1.34 6.16
N LYS A 109 11.49 -0.95 7.15
CA LYS A 109 12.68 -1.69 7.61
C LYS A 109 12.83 -1.57 9.12
N GLY A 110 13.66 -2.43 9.70
CA GLY A 110 13.94 -2.41 11.14
C GLY A 110 12.67 -2.56 11.99
N VAL A 111 12.52 -1.72 13.02
CA VAL A 111 11.39 -1.79 13.98
C VAL A 111 10.02 -1.53 13.36
N TYR A 112 9.96 -0.91 12.17
CA TYR A 112 8.71 -0.63 11.46
C TYR A 112 8.29 -1.79 10.56
N ASN A 113 9.19 -2.75 10.29
CA ASN A 113 8.91 -3.91 9.45
C ASN A 113 8.22 -5.02 10.25
N THR A 114 7.01 -4.72 10.73
CA THR A 114 6.14 -5.69 11.41
C THR A 114 4.78 -5.71 10.72
N PRO A 115 4.05 -6.85 10.71
CA PRO A 115 2.74 -6.92 10.08
C PRO A 115 1.78 -5.84 10.56
N LYS A 116 1.77 -5.55 11.87
CA LYS A 116 0.94 -4.51 12.47
C LYS A 116 1.22 -3.12 11.88
N PHE A 117 2.49 -2.69 11.86
CA PHE A 117 2.84 -1.38 11.30
C PHE A 117 2.59 -1.30 9.79
N VAL A 118 2.90 -2.36 9.05
CA VAL A 118 2.65 -2.44 7.61
C VAL A 118 1.15 -2.30 7.31
N LEU A 119 0.27 -3.01 8.04
CA LEU A 119 -1.17 -2.92 7.87
C LEU A 119 -1.73 -1.54 8.25
N LYS A 120 -1.22 -0.91 9.33
CA LYS A 120 -1.59 0.47 9.67
C LYS A 120 -1.24 1.46 8.56
N LEU A 121 -0.05 1.34 7.98
CA LEU A 121 0.37 2.17 6.86
C LEU A 121 -0.49 1.95 5.63
N ILE A 122 -0.81 0.68 5.30
CA ILE A 122 -1.74 0.36 4.22
C ILE A 122 -3.10 1.02 4.48
N LYS A 123 -3.67 0.88 5.68
CA LYS A 123 -4.96 1.49 6.04
C LYS A 123 -4.93 3.02 5.85
N HIS A 124 -3.88 3.68 6.33
CA HIS A 124 -3.70 5.12 6.18
C HIS A 124 -3.67 5.54 4.70
N TYR A 125 -2.78 4.93 3.90
CA TYR A 125 -2.63 5.29 2.49
C TYR A 125 -3.87 4.95 1.64
N LEU A 126 -4.60 3.88 1.97
CA LEU A 126 -5.88 3.60 1.31
C LEU A 126 -6.89 4.73 1.57
N SER A 127 -6.97 5.26 2.79
CA SER A 127 -7.83 6.40 3.09
C SER A 127 -7.43 7.64 2.30
N GLU A 128 -6.13 7.97 2.23
CA GLU A 128 -5.65 9.13 1.46
C GLU A 128 -5.97 9.03 -0.04
N VAL A 129 -5.80 7.84 -0.63
CA VAL A 129 -6.13 7.61 -2.04
C VAL A 129 -7.64 7.76 -2.29
N ILE A 130 -8.48 7.26 -1.38
CA ILE A 130 -9.95 7.42 -1.47
C ILE A 130 -10.33 8.91 -1.41
N ASP A 131 -9.79 9.64 -0.45
CA ASP A 131 -10.10 11.07 -0.26
C ASP A 131 -9.67 11.88 -1.49
N THR A 132 -8.50 11.56 -2.05
CA THR A 132 -8.00 12.17 -3.30
C THR A 132 -8.92 11.90 -4.49
N GLU A 133 -9.34 10.64 -4.70
CA GLU A 133 -10.25 10.28 -5.79
C GLU A 133 -11.62 10.96 -5.67
N GLN A 134 -12.12 11.12 -4.44
CA GLN A 134 -13.37 11.84 -4.17
C GLN A 134 -13.26 13.34 -4.50
N ALA A 135 -12.16 13.97 -4.07
CA ALA A 135 -11.89 15.38 -4.38
C ALA A 135 -11.80 15.61 -5.89
N ILE A 136 -11.04 14.77 -6.62
CA ILE A 136 -10.92 14.85 -8.09
C ILE A 136 -12.28 14.65 -8.76
N SER A 137 -13.07 13.67 -8.29
CA SER A 137 -14.39 13.39 -8.84
C SER A 137 -15.38 14.54 -8.64
N SER A 138 -15.22 15.32 -7.57
CA SER A 138 -16.04 16.52 -7.33
C SER A 138 -15.70 17.66 -8.29
N LEU A 139 -14.42 17.80 -8.67
CA LEU A 139 -13.95 18.83 -9.61
C LEU A 139 -14.34 18.57 -11.06
N LYS A 140 -14.54 17.30 -11.45
CA LYS A 140 -14.96 16.91 -12.82
C LYS A 140 -16.45 17.11 -13.09
N LYS A 141 -17.24 17.54 -12.11
CA LYS A 141 -18.69 17.76 -12.23
C LYS A 141 -19.08 19.19 -12.61
N ASP A 142 -18.10 20.08 -12.76
CA ASP A 142 -18.24 21.43 -13.31
C ASP A 142 -17.63 21.51 -14.73
#